data_AF-A0A7S0FQ20-F1
#
_entry.id   AF-A0A7S0FQ20-F1
#
_cell.length_a   1.000
_cell.length_b   1.000
_cell.length_c   1.000
_cell.angle_alpha   90.00
_cell.angle_beta   90.00
_cell.angle_gamma   90.00
#
_symmetry.space_group_name_H-M   'P 1'
#
loop_
_entity.id
_entity.type
_entity.pdbx_description
1 polymer ?
#
loop_
_entity_poly.entity_id
_entity_poly.type
_entity_poly.pdbx_seq_one_letter_code
_entity_poly.pdbx_strand_id
1 'polypeptide(L)'
;MSLAEGILSFLSQPLGVVQFVAAVAVVTGIVCEIVLASIMAWVEKKDWWPRAMPLQKALMMSFGFPEASCTEYQTRSGYAYVITLCTHHVVCGSMMLPVVIFGWAGAQKLGQACFLVGALMDVSVDVYDEFRMFSVTFLYESVGQKLFGGEKGPKQFFVVVGVLHHPLAMTMVCPLVLHYPDLASFHIVALALLFAAGICFTTGSYKFTLDVTKAFDWYQFKAIVVLQAVTILYTRGYVWFRHLYIVLCTFWADGSMKFFCGGCVAGTLMSLFNLVMIADAVGAAVKWLPRSMVKEGSDEQSEFNEDLVMRIPSTPSKGAMNGSMKAFAALGLSPASTFRANVQVTVAASKFKKGIQKKD
;
A
#
# COMPACT_ATOMS: atom_id res chain seq x y z
N MET A 1 30.42 -22.15 -13.97
CA MET A 1 29.46 -21.48 -13.07
C MET A 1 28.25 -21.10 -13.91
N SER A 2 27.06 -21.58 -13.55
CA SER A 2 25.82 -21.15 -14.22
C SER A 2 25.52 -19.68 -13.90
N LEU A 3 24.71 -19.01 -14.73
CA LEU A 3 24.28 -17.63 -14.47
C LEU A 3 23.64 -17.49 -13.07
N ALA A 4 22.80 -18.44 -12.67
CA ALA A 4 22.16 -18.46 -11.36
C ALA A 4 23.17 -18.56 -10.21
N GLU A 5 24.22 -19.38 -10.35
CA GLU A 5 25.31 -19.45 -9.36
C GLU A 5 26.07 -18.14 -9.25
N GLY A 6 26.34 -17.48 -10.38
CA GLY A 6 27.00 -16.17 -10.39
C GLY A 6 26.18 -15.11 -9.67
N ILE A 7 24.86 -15.08 -9.93
CA ILE A 7 23.93 -14.16 -9.25
C ILE A 7 23.90 -14.44 -7.75
N LEU A 8 23.75 -15.70 -7.33
CA LEU A 8 23.74 -16.07 -5.91
C LEU A 8 25.06 -15.73 -5.22
N SER A 9 26.19 -15.99 -5.88
CA SER A 9 27.52 -15.66 -5.35
C SER A 9 27.72 -14.15 -5.20
N PHE A 10 27.16 -13.34 -6.10
CA PHE A 10 27.23 -11.89 -6.03
C PHE A 10 26.30 -11.34 -4.94
N LEU A 11 25.04 -11.78 -4.91
CA LEU A 11 24.01 -11.29 -3.98
C LEU A 11 24.11 -11.87 -2.57
N SER A 12 24.99 -12.83 -2.33
CA SER A 12 25.35 -13.28 -0.97
C SER A 12 26.40 -12.37 -0.31
N GLN A 13 26.96 -11.41 -1.04
CA GLN A 13 27.92 -10.45 -0.50
C GLN A 13 27.22 -9.12 -0.15
N PRO A 14 27.50 -8.51 1.01
CA PRO A 14 26.91 -7.22 1.38
C PRO A 14 27.14 -6.13 0.32
N LEU A 15 28.36 -6.05 -0.23
CA LEU A 15 28.68 -5.10 -1.30
C LEU A 15 27.87 -5.36 -2.57
N GLY A 16 27.70 -6.64 -2.94
CA GLY A 16 26.92 -7.01 -4.12
C GLY A 16 25.44 -6.64 -3.98
N VAL A 17 24.85 -6.84 -2.79
CA VAL A 17 23.48 -6.40 -2.50
C VAL A 17 23.34 -4.88 -2.63
N VAL A 18 24.24 -4.10 -2.02
CA VAL A 18 24.18 -2.63 -2.09
C VAL A 18 24.37 -2.13 -3.53
N GLN A 19 25.34 -2.68 -4.26
CA GLN A 19 25.57 -2.33 -5.66
C GLN A 19 24.36 -2.67 -6.54
N PHE A 20 23.77 -3.85 -6.33
CA PHE A 20 22.57 -4.26 -7.05
C PHE A 20 21.43 -3.28 -6.78
N VAL A 21 21.10 -3.03 -5.51
CA VAL A 21 19.97 -2.15 -5.15
C VAL A 21 20.17 -0.74 -5.71
N ALA A 22 21.37 -0.17 -5.60
CA ALA A 22 21.66 1.17 -6.09
C ALA A 22 21.56 1.27 -7.63
N ALA A 23 22.16 0.32 -8.36
CA ALA A 23 22.11 0.32 -9.81
C ALA A 23 20.68 0.09 -10.32
N VAL A 24 19.97 -0.88 -9.72
CA VAL A 24 18.59 -1.20 -10.10
C VAL A 24 17.63 -0.10 -9.69
N ALA A 25 17.84 0.64 -8.59
CA ALA A 25 17.00 1.78 -8.23
C ALA A 25 17.02 2.88 -9.31
N VAL A 26 18.20 3.15 -9.90
CA VAL A 26 18.32 4.10 -11.01
C VAL A 26 17.60 3.58 -12.25
N VAL A 27 17.82 2.32 -12.62
CA VAL A 27 17.17 1.71 -13.80
C VAL A 27 15.66 1.66 -13.61
N THR A 28 15.18 1.20 -12.45
CA THR A 28 13.77 1.16 -12.09
C THR A 28 13.16 2.55 -12.12
N GLY A 29 13.82 3.57 -11.58
CA GLY A 29 13.33 4.95 -11.65
C GLY A 29 13.14 5.43 -13.09
N ILE A 30 14.11 5.19 -13.98
CA ILE A 30 14.01 5.53 -15.41
C ILE A 30 12.83 4.78 -16.06
N VAL A 31 12.73 3.47 -15.82
CA VAL A 31 11.64 2.65 -16.37
C VAL A 31 10.28 3.14 -15.84
N CYS A 32 10.17 3.44 -14.55
CA CYS A 32 8.94 3.94 -13.93
C CYS A 32 8.47 5.25 -14.58
N GLU A 33 9.36 6.21 -14.83
CA GLU A 33 9.00 7.48 -15.46
C GLU A 33 8.56 7.30 -16.93
N ILE A 34 9.25 6.43 -17.69
CA ILE A 34 8.87 6.11 -19.08
C ILE A 34 7.49 5.43 -19.12
N VAL A 35 7.27 4.43 -18.25
CA VAL A 35 6.01 3.68 -18.17
C VAL A 35 4.89 4.59 -17.70
N LEU A 36 5.13 5.46 -16.72
CA LEU A 36 4.18 6.46 -16.24
C LEU A 36 3.74 7.39 -17.37
N ALA A 37 4.67 7.97 -18.12
CA ALA A 37 4.35 8.82 -19.26
C ALA A 37 3.52 8.08 -20.31
N SER A 38 3.86 6.82 -20.58
CA SER A 38 3.14 5.96 -21.52
C SER A 38 1.71 5.67 -21.06
N ILE A 39 1.50 5.36 -19.78
CA ILE A 39 0.17 5.14 -19.20
C ILE A 39 -0.63 6.44 -19.21
N MET A 40 -0.04 7.59 -18.86
CA MET A 40 -0.73 8.88 -18.92
C MET A 40 -1.24 9.19 -20.33
N ALA A 41 -0.39 9.02 -21.36
CA ALA A 41 -0.78 9.23 -22.75
C ALA A 41 -1.86 8.25 -23.23
N TRP A 42 -1.89 7.04 -22.66
CA TRP A 42 -2.92 6.05 -22.93
C TRP A 42 -4.25 6.39 -22.23
N VAL A 43 -4.22 6.75 -20.94
CA VAL A 43 -5.40 7.11 -20.13
C VAL A 43 -6.10 8.34 -20.71
N GLU A 44 -5.34 9.34 -21.17
CA GLU A 44 -5.88 10.55 -21.80
C GLU A 44 -6.85 10.27 -22.95
N LYS A 45 -6.57 9.21 -23.71
CA LYS A 45 -7.34 8.84 -24.91
C LYS A 45 -8.55 7.97 -24.58
N LYS A 46 -8.83 7.70 -23.30
CA LYS A 46 -9.92 6.82 -22.89
C LYS A 46 -11.19 7.58 -22.58
N ASP A 47 -12.27 7.09 -23.17
CA ASP A 47 -13.66 7.51 -22.99
C ASP A 47 -14.17 7.36 -21.54
N TRP A 48 -13.60 6.44 -20.76
CA TRP A 48 -13.92 6.29 -19.34
C TRP A 48 -13.18 7.29 -18.43
N TRP A 49 -12.13 7.97 -18.89
CA TRP A 49 -11.31 8.84 -18.03
C TRP A 49 -12.09 10.01 -17.41
N PRO A 50 -12.97 10.73 -18.15
CA PRO A 50 -13.77 11.81 -17.55
C PRO A 50 -14.62 11.35 -16.36
N ARG A 51 -15.07 10.09 -16.35
CA ARG A 51 -15.82 9.50 -15.22
C ARG A 51 -14.90 9.05 -14.08
N ALA A 52 -13.71 8.54 -14.39
CA ALA A 52 -12.75 8.06 -13.40
C ALA A 52 -12.01 9.19 -12.67
N MET A 53 -11.76 10.31 -13.36
CA MET A 53 -10.96 11.43 -12.85
C MET A 53 -11.48 12.00 -11.52
N PRO A 54 -12.80 12.26 -11.32
CA PRO A 54 -13.31 12.71 -10.02
C PRO A 54 -13.02 11.72 -8.87
N LEU A 55 -13.04 10.41 -9.15
CA LEU A 55 -12.77 9.35 -8.17
C LEU A 55 -11.29 9.31 -7.79
N GLN A 56 -10.41 9.50 -8.78
CA GLN A 56 -8.99 9.61 -8.55
C GLN A 56 -8.64 10.90 -7.79
N LYS A 57 -9.28 12.04 -8.12
CA LYS A 57 -9.16 13.30 -7.39
C LYS A 57 -9.53 13.13 -5.93
N ALA A 58 -10.67 12.50 -5.66
CA ALA A 58 -11.12 12.16 -4.31
C ALA A 58 -10.10 11.33 -3.54
N LEU A 59 -9.55 10.30 -4.17
CA LEU A 59 -8.50 9.46 -3.59
C LEU A 59 -7.27 10.30 -3.22
N MET A 60 -6.80 11.17 -4.12
CA MET A 60 -5.67 12.06 -3.83
C MET A 60 -5.97 13.01 -2.66
N MET A 61 -7.14 13.63 -2.62
CA MET A 61 -7.53 14.50 -1.51
C MET A 61 -7.55 13.75 -0.17
N SER A 62 -7.92 12.46 -0.16
CA SER A 62 -7.86 11.63 1.05
C SER A 62 -6.43 11.40 1.57
N PHE A 63 -5.42 11.50 0.70
CA PHE A 63 -4.00 11.49 1.06
C PHE A 63 -3.44 12.88 1.42
N GLY A 64 -4.32 13.89 1.51
CA GLY A 64 -3.97 15.25 1.95
C GLY A 64 -3.55 16.20 0.84
N PHE A 65 -3.72 15.82 -0.42
CA PHE A 65 -3.49 16.76 -1.54
C PHE A 65 -4.53 17.90 -1.49
N PRO A 66 -4.11 19.17 -1.52
CA PRO A 66 -5.03 20.29 -1.64
C PRO A 66 -5.85 20.18 -2.93
N GLU A 67 -7.14 20.54 -2.88
CA GLU A 67 -8.01 20.43 -4.07
C GLU A 67 -7.44 21.18 -5.28
N ALA A 68 -6.86 22.37 -5.06
CA ALA A 68 -6.22 23.18 -6.10
C ALA A 68 -5.03 22.49 -6.77
N SER A 69 -4.36 21.56 -6.09
CA SER A 69 -3.26 20.76 -6.64
C SER A 69 -3.74 19.54 -7.43
N CYS A 70 -5.01 19.13 -7.28
CA CYS A 70 -5.58 17.98 -7.99
C CYS A 70 -6.06 18.36 -9.39
N THR A 71 -5.15 18.89 -10.22
CA THR A 71 -5.40 19.18 -11.63
C THR A 71 -5.66 17.90 -12.42
N GLU A 72 -6.18 18.01 -13.65
CA GLU A 72 -6.34 16.85 -14.53
C GLU A 72 -5.01 16.11 -14.77
N TYR A 73 -3.93 16.86 -14.97
CA TYR A 73 -2.59 16.27 -15.11
C TYR A 73 -2.19 15.49 -13.85
N GLN A 74 -2.36 16.07 -12.66
CA GLN A 74 -1.97 15.44 -11.40
C GLN A 74 -2.81 14.20 -11.08
N THR A 75 -4.12 14.26 -11.33
CA THR A 75 -5.00 13.10 -11.14
C THR A 75 -4.64 11.97 -12.08
N ARG A 76 -4.37 12.27 -13.36
CA ARG A 76 -3.92 11.27 -14.34
C ARG A 76 -2.55 10.69 -13.99
N SER A 77 -1.61 11.54 -13.56
CA SER A 77 -0.29 11.12 -13.10
C SER A 77 -0.40 10.20 -11.88
N GLY A 78 -1.22 10.55 -10.89
CA GLY A 78 -1.48 9.72 -9.72
C GLY A 78 -2.09 8.35 -10.07
N TYR A 79 -3.04 8.31 -11.01
CA TYR A 79 -3.59 7.04 -11.51
C TYR A 79 -2.51 6.18 -12.18
N ALA A 80 -1.72 6.79 -13.08
CA ALA A 80 -0.63 6.11 -13.76
C ALA A 80 0.44 5.59 -12.79
N TYR A 81 0.78 6.39 -11.77
CA TYR A 81 1.74 6.05 -10.73
C TYR A 81 1.36 4.78 -9.97
N VAL A 82 0.10 4.69 -9.53
CA VAL A 82 -0.42 3.52 -8.83
C VAL A 82 -0.33 2.27 -9.72
N ILE A 83 -0.71 2.36 -10.99
CA ILE A 83 -0.61 1.23 -11.93
C ILE A 83 0.85 0.81 -12.13
N THR A 84 1.77 1.75 -12.32
CA THR A 84 3.20 1.47 -12.51
C THR A 84 3.78 0.72 -11.31
N LEU A 85 3.66 1.27 -10.10
CA LEU A 85 4.24 0.65 -8.89
C LEU A 85 3.61 -0.71 -8.58
N CYS A 86 2.28 -0.81 -8.70
CA CYS A 86 1.61 -2.06 -8.38
C CYS A 86 1.91 -3.16 -9.41
N THR A 87 2.16 -2.80 -10.67
CA THR A 87 2.65 -3.75 -11.67
C THR A 87 4.06 -4.22 -11.35
N HIS A 88 4.95 -3.31 -10.92
CA HIS A 88 6.29 -3.67 -10.45
C HIS A 88 6.25 -4.66 -9.28
N HIS A 89 5.39 -4.44 -8.28
CA HIS A 89 5.22 -5.38 -7.17
C HIS A 89 4.72 -6.75 -7.65
N VAL A 90 3.80 -6.81 -8.63
CA VAL A 90 3.35 -8.09 -9.21
C VAL A 90 4.52 -8.82 -9.88
N VAL A 91 5.35 -8.11 -10.64
CA VAL A 91 6.55 -8.69 -11.27
C VAL A 91 7.51 -9.24 -10.21
N CYS A 92 7.85 -8.44 -9.19
CA CYS A 92 8.74 -8.86 -8.11
C CYS A 92 8.19 -10.06 -7.32
N GLY A 93 6.90 -10.02 -6.95
CA GLY A 93 6.22 -11.14 -6.29
C GLY A 93 6.20 -12.39 -7.17
N SER A 94 6.01 -12.26 -8.48
CA SER A 94 6.01 -13.42 -9.39
C SER A 94 7.36 -14.11 -9.44
N MET A 95 8.47 -13.37 -9.33
CA MET A 95 9.83 -13.94 -9.25
C MET A 95 10.07 -14.71 -7.94
N MET A 96 9.32 -14.42 -6.88
CA MET A 96 9.44 -15.09 -5.58
C MET A 96 8.62 -16.40 -5.50
N LEU A 97 7.68 -16.63 -6.42
CA LEU A 97 6.78 -17.79 -6.41
C LEU A 97 7.51 -19.15 -6.31
N PRO A 98 8.61 -19.42 -7.04
CA PRO A 98 9.27 -20.72 -6.96
C PRO A 98 9.70 -21.09 -5.54
N VAL A 99 10.25 -20.13 -4.78
CA VAL A 99 10.69 -20.35 -3.40
C VAL A 99 9.51 -20.57 -2.45
N VAL A 100 8.40 -19.85 -2.64
CA VAL A 100 7.21 -20.06 -1.79
C VAL A 100 6.52 -21.40 -2.09
N ILE A 101 6.50 -21.84 -3.35
CA ILE A 101 5.85 -23.10 -3.75
C ILE A 101 6.70 -24.31 -3.39
N PHE A 102 8.00 -24.28 -3.69
CA PHE A 102 8.89 -25.45 -3.56
C PHE A 102 9.78 -25.41 -2.31
N GLY A 103 9.74 -24.33 -1.53
CA GLY A 103 10.69 -24.06 -0.47
C GLY A 103 12.07 -23.67 -1.00
N TRP A 104 12.93 -23.15 -0.12
CA TRP A 104 14.27 -22.68 -0.50
C TRP A 104 15.11 -23.75 -1.22
N ALA A 105 15.20 -24.95 -0.64
CA ALA A 105 15.97 -26.05 -1.23
C ALA A 105 15.33 -26.62 -2.51
N GLY A 106 14.00 -26.74 -2.54
CA GLY A 106 13.27 -27.32 -3.68
C GLY A 106 13.22 -26.40 -4.90
N ALA A 107 13.31 -25.09 -4.72
CA ALA A 107 13.32 -24.11 -5.81
C ALA A 107 14.60 -24.12 -6.66
N GLN A 108 15.63 -24.85 -6.21
CA GLN A 108 16.96 -24.93 -6.83
C GLN A 108 17.62 -23.54 -6.98
N LYS A 109 18.82 -23.51 -7.57
CA LYS A 109 19.62 -22.28 -7.68
C LYS A 109 18.92 -21.18 -8.47
N LEU A 110 18.16 -21.55 -9.52
CA LEU A 110 17.43 -20.57 -10.33
C LEU A 110 16.30 -19.92 -9.53
N GLY A 111 15.47 -20.71 -8.84
CA GLY A 111 14.38 -20.17 -8.03
C GLY A 111 14.87 -19.32 -6.85
N GLN A 112 15.96 -19.74 -6.20
CA GLN A 112 16.65 -18.95 -5.18
C GLN A 112 17.14 -17.60 -5.73
N ALA A 113 17.79 -17.62 -6.91
CA ALA A 113 18.24 -16.40 -7.58
C ALA A 113 17.07 -15.48 -7.94
N CYS A 114 15.97 -16.02 -8.48
CA CYS A 114 14.76 -15.27 -8.77
C CYS A 114 14.16 -14.63 -7.51
N PHE A 115 14.12 -15.35 -6.39
CA PHE A 115 13.64 -14.79 -5.12
C PHE A 115 14.50 -13.61 -4.66
N LEU A 116 15.84 -13.77 -4.64
CA LEU A 116 16.75 -12.70 -4.22
C LEU A 116 16.63 -11.47 -5.13
N VAL A 117 16.59 -11.68 -6.45
CA VAL A 117 16.44 -10.59 -7.42
C VAL A 117 15.08 -9.90 -7.24
N GLY A 118 13.99 -10.64 -7.10
CA GLY A 118 12.66 -10.07 -6.87
C GLY A 118 12.58 -9.25 -5.58
N ALA A 119 13.18 -9.76 -4.49
CA ALA A 119 13.20 -9.06 -3.20
C ALA A 119 14.02 -7.76 -3.25
N LEU A 120 15.18 -7.79 -3.91
CA LEU A 120 16.02 -6.61 -4.03
C LEU A 120 15.50 -5.60 -5.07
N MET A 121 14.85 -6.06 -6.14
CA MET A 121 14.14 -5.18 -7.09
C MET A 121 13.00 -4.42 -6.43
N ASP A 122 12.33 -5.03 -5.44
CA ASP A 122 11.32 -4.35 -4.64
C ASP A 122 11.95 -3.25 -3.75
N VAL A 123 13.05 -3.56 -3.06
CA VAL A 123 13.80 -2.54 -2.31
C VAL A 123 14.28 -1.40 -3.23
N SER A 124 14.71 -1.71 -4.46
CA SER A 124 15.11 -0.71 -5.44
C SER A 124 13.99 0.24 -5.84
N VAL A 125 12.75 -0.24 -5.99
CA VAL A 125 11.62 0.66 -6.29
C VAL A 125 11.31 1.55 -5.08
N ASP A 126 11.39 1.03 -3.86
CA ASP A 126 11.17 1.80 -2.63
C ASP A 126 12.24 2.88 -2.45
N VAL A 127 13.50 2.61 -2.79
CA VAL A 127 14.58 3.62 -2.76
C VAL A 127 14.28 4.75 -3.75
N TYR A 128 13.83 4.43 -4.96
CA TYR A 128 13.44 5.44 -5.94
C TYR A 128 12.20 6.22 -5.49
N ASP A 129 11.15 5.54 -5.01
CA ASP A 129 9.90 6.17 -4.56
C ASP A 129 10.16 7.07 -3.34
N GLU A 130 10.96 6.62 -2.38
CA GLU A 130 11.36 7.41 -1.22
C GLU A 130 12.12 8.67 -1.64
N PHE A 131 13.09 8.55 -2.55
CA PHE A 131 13.82 9.70 -3.09
C PHE A 131 12.88 10.68 -3.81
N ARG A 132 11.97 10.16 -4.64
CA ARG A 132 10.97 10.94 -5.36
C ARG A 132 10.06 11.68 -4.39
N MET A 133 9.41 10.97 -3.47
CA MET A 133 8.50 11.53 -2.47
C MET A 133 9.19 12.55 -1.58
N PHE A 134 10.39 12.26 -1.08
CA PHE A 134 11.17 13.19 -0.28
C PHE A 134 11.47 14.47 -1.07
N SER A 135 11.87 14.32 -2.34
CA SER A 135 12.19 15.44 -3.22
C SER A 135 10.97 16.32 -3.51
N VAL A 136 9.82 15.73 -3.84
CA VAL A 136 8.59 16.50 -4.13
C VAL A 136 7.93 17.07 -2.88
N THR A 137 8.23 16.55 -1.69
CA THR A 137 7.64 17.00 -0.42
C THR A 137 8.49 18.06 0.28
N PHE A 138 9.80 17.81 0.41
CA PHE A 138 10.71 18.63 1.23
C PHE A 138 11.70 19.45 0.42
N LEU A 139 12.12 18.97 -0.76
CA LEU A 139 13.08 19.64 -1.64
C LEU A 139 12.43 20.14 -2.94
N TYR A 140 11.16 20.55 -2.86
CA TYR A 140 10.32 20.80 -4.03
C TYR A 140 10.94 21.85 -4.98
N GLU A 141 11.33 23.02 -4.47
CA GLU A 141 11.86 24.12 -5.29
C GLU A 141 13.25 23.80 -5.87
N SER A 142 14.08 23.06 -5.12
CA SER A 142 15.47 22.79 -5.50
C SER A 142 15.61 21.60 -6.44
N VAL A 143 14.86 20.52 -6.17
CA VAL A 143 15.02 19.20 -6.81
C VAL A 143 13.69 18.69 -7.35
N GLY A 144 12.65 18.62 -6.52
CA GLY A 144 11.38 17.94 -6.83
C GLY A 144 10.74 18.43 -8.13
N GLN A 145 10.49 19.74 -8.25
CA GLN A 145 9.87 20.35 -9.42
C GLN A 145 10.71 20.17 -10.69
N LYS A 146 12.04 20.17 -10.57
CA LYS A 146 12.94 20.08 -11.74
C LYS A 146 13.05 18.66 -12.29
N LEU A 147 13.09 17.66 -11.41
CA LEU A 147 13.25 16.26 -11.81
C LEU A 147 11.92 15.58 -12.14
N PHE A 148 10.89 15.83 -11.33
CA PHE A 148 9.62 15.10 -11.40
C PHE A 148 8.46 15.96 -11.91
N GLY A 149 8.66 17.27 -12.03
CA GLY A 149 7.60 18.21 -12.38
C GLY A 149 6.49 18.23 -11.34
N GLY A 150 5.32 18.68 -11.78
CA GLY A 150 4.09 18.59 -11.01
C GLY A 150 4.01 19.50 -9.79
N GLU A 151 3.13 19.15 -8.86
CA GLU A 151 2.81 19.91 -7.65
C GLU A 151 3.54 19.37 -6.42
N LYS A 152 3.68 20.23 -5.39
CA LYS A 152 4.30 19.84 -4.12
C LYS A 152 3.51 18.72 -3.43
N GLY A 153 4.20 17.64 -3.05
CA GLY A 153 3.60 16.50 -2.36
C GLY A 153 3.15 16.85 -0.93
N PRO A 154 2.01 16.32 -0.45
CA PRO A 154 1.57 16.53 0.93
C PRO A 154 2.38 15.67 1.90
N LYS A 155 2.70 16.22 3.08
CA LYS A 155 3.44 15.53 4.14
C LYS A 155 2.70 14.28 4.65
N GLN A 156 1.37 14.29 4.60
CA GLN A 156 0.53 13.17 5.02
C GLN A 156 0.79 11.93 4.18
N PHE A 157 0.92 12.09 2.86
CA PHE A 157 1.26 11.00 1.95
C PHE A 157 2.65 10.45 2.25
N PHE A 158 3.65 11.32 2.47
CA PHE A 158 5.00 10.91 2.88
C PHE A 158 5.01 10.13 4.20
N VAL A 159 4.21 10.55 5.20
CA VAL A 159 4.13 9.80 6.47
C VAL A 159 3.53 8.41 6.25
N VAL A 160 2.44 8.31 5.49
CA VAL A 160 1.77 7.01 5.26
C VAL A 160 2.67 6.05 4.49
N VAL A 161 3.34 6.53 3.44
CA VAL A 161 4.14 5.67 2.57
C VAL A 161 5.60 5.61 3.04
N GLY A 162 6.32 6.73 3.04
CA GLY A 162 7.75 6.74 3.39
C GLY A 162 8.07 6.39 4.85
N VAL A 163 7.21 6.73 5.81
CA VAL A 163 7.47 6.46 7.24
C VAL A 163 6.81 5.18 7.76
N LEU A 164 5.61 4.83 7.29
CA LEU A 164 4.93 3.61 7.78
C LEU A 164 5.14 2.40 6.87
N HIS A 165 5.20 2.60 5.56
CA HIS A 165 5.24 1.49 4.59
C HIS A 165 6.68 1.08 4.24
N HIS A 166 7.51 2.00 3.73
CA HIS A 166 8.84 1.69 3.20
C HIS A 166 9.89 1.18 4.20
N PRO A 167 9.90 1.56 5.50
CA PRO A 167 11.04 1.22 6.36
C PRO A 167 11.29 -0.29 6.50
N LEU A 168 10.25 -1.12 6.42
CA LEU A 168 10.43 -2.58 6.45
C LEU A 168 11.29 -3.07 5.29
N ALA A 169 10.93 -2.72 4.06
CA ALA A 169 11.68 -3.16 2.89
C ALA A 169 13.10 -2.57 2.90
N MET A 170 13.19 -1.25 3.06
CA MET A 170 14.45 -0.52 2.99
C MET A 170 15.46 -0.90 4.08
N THR A 171 15.00 -1.29 5.27
CA THR A 171 15.91 -1.59 6.39
C THR A 171 16.08 -3.08 6.68
N MET A 172 15.08 -3.93 6.36
CA MET A 172 15.11 -5.33 6.76
C MET A 172 15.31 -6.32 5.60
N VAL A 173 14.91 -6.00 4.35
CA VAL A 173 15.01 -6.99 3.26
C VAL A 173 16.47 -7.30 2.91
N CYS A 174 17.32 -6.28 2.73
CA CYS A 174 18.75 -6.48 2.47
C CYS A 174 19.46 -7.35 3.53
N PRO A 175 19.32 -7.09 4.85
CA PRO A 175 19.93 -7.98 5.83
C PRO A 175 19.24 -9.35 5.93
N LEU A 176 17.92 -9.45 5.68
CA LEU A 176 17.23 -10.74 5.62
C LEU A 176 17.73 -11.63 4.49
N VAL A 177 17.98 -11.09 3.29
CA VAL A 177 18.51 -11.89 2.17
C VAL A 177 19.95 -12.36 2.41
N LEU A 178 20.72 -11.63 3.22
CA LEU A 178 22.11 -11.99 3.55
C LEU A 178 22.20 -13.02 4.67
N HIS A 179 21.33 -12.91 5.69
CA HIS A 179 21.46 -13.67 6.94
C HIS A 179 20.36 -14.72 7.15
N TYR A 180 19.21 -14.55 6.52
CA TYR A 180 18.05 -15.43 6.65
C TYR A 180 17.43 -15.77 5.28
N PRO A 181 18.25 -16.12 4.25
CA PRO A 181 17.75 -16.30 2.90
C PRO A 181 16.76 -17.45 2.76
N ASP A 182 16.80 -18.44 3.65
CA ASP A 182 15.97 -19.65 3.64
C ASP A 182 14.78 -19.59 4.60
N LEU A 183 14.56 -18.45 5.29
CA LEU A 183 13.47 -18.30 6.25
C LEU A 183 12.11 -18.24 5.56
N ALA A 184 11.37 -19.35 5.58
CA ALA A 184 10.07 -19.49 4.90
C ALA A 184 9.06 -18.38 5.24
N SER A 185 9.00 -17.94 6.50
CA SER A 185 8.10 -16.85 6.90
C SER A 185 8.44 -15.51 6.25
N PHE A 186 9.72 -15.24 5.97
CA PHE A 186 10.13 -14.08 5.19
C PHE A 186 9.63 -14.19 3.74
N HIS A 187 9.78 -15.36 3.11
CA HIS A 187 9.33 -15.59 1.74
C HIS A 187 7.82 -15.38 1.58
N ILE A 188 7.04 -15.95 2.51
CA ILE A 188 5.58 -15.85 2.51
C ILE A 188 5.13 -14.40 2.70
N VAL A 189 5.74 -13.66 3.63
CA VAL A 189 5.41 -12.26 3.88
C VAL A 189 5.73 -11.38 2.68
N ALA A 190 6.93 -11.52 2.11
CA ALA A 190 7.34 -10.73 0.95
C ALA A 190 6.37 -10.95 -0.23
N LEU A 191 6.10 -12.21 -0.56
CA LEU A 191 5.16 -12.58 -1.62
C LEU A 191 3.75 -12.02 -1.36
N ALA A 192 3.23 -12.24 -0.16
CA ALA A 192 1.85 -11.89 0.19
C ALA A 192 1.61 -10.37 0.16
N LEU A 193 2.56 -9.57 0.65
CA LEU A 193 2.43 -8.11 0.63
C LEU A 193 2.45 -7.55 -0.79
N LEU A 194 3.35 -8.05 -1.65
CA LEU A 194 3.48 -7.59 -3.03
C LEU A 194 2.28 -7.94 -3.89
N PHE A 195 1.82 -9.19 -3.84
CA PHE A 195 0.61 -9.57 -4.56
C PHE A 195 -0.64 -8.89 -4.01
N ALA A 196 -0.72 -8.64 -2.70
CA ALA A 196 -1.84 -7.90 -2.13
C ALA A 196 -1.88 -6.46 -2.66
N ALA A 197 -0.75 -5.76 -2.73
CA ALA A 197 -0.66 -4.45 -3.34
C ALA A 197 -1.06 -4.51 -4.82
N GLY A 198 -0.44 -5.41 -5.59
CA GLY A 198 -0.75 -5.67 -6.99
C GLY A 198 -2.24 -5.86 -7.26
N ILE A 199 -2.85 -6.87 -6.64
CA ILE A 199 -4.27 -7.21 -6.81
C ILE A 199 -5.17 -6.06 -6.38
N CYS A 200 -4.96 -5.52 -5.17
CA CYS A 200 -5.91 -4.55 -4.62
C CYS A 200 -5.86 -3.22 -5.36
N PHE A 201 -4.68 -2.69 -5.66
CA PHE A 201 -4.59 -1.38 -6.28
C PHE A 201 -4.88 -1.43 -7.79
N THR A 202 -4.48 -2.47 -8.52
CA THR A 202 -4.84 -2.57 -9.95
C THR A 202 -6.33 -2.78 -10.16
N THR A 203 -6.97 -3.67 -9.37
CA THR A 203 -8.44 -3.82 -9.42
C THR A 203 -9.16 -2.59 -8.87
N GLY A 204 -8.55 -1.87 -7.91
CA GLY A 204 -9.06 -0.61 -7.39
C GLY A 204 -9.06 0.51 -8.42
N SER A 205 -8.01 0.60 -9.24
CA SER A 205 -7.95 1.52 -10.37
C SER A 205 -8.93 1.12 -11.47
N TYR A 206 -9.03 -0.18 -11.79
CA TYR A 206 -10.03 -0.69 -12.73
C TYR A 206 -11.46 -0.38 -12.28
N LYS A 207 -11.74 -0.46 -10.97
CA LYS A 207 -13.04 -0.09 -10.39
C LYS A 207 -13.46 1.33 -10.74
N PHE A 208 -12.53 2.28 -10.92
CA PHE A 208 -12.84 3.66 -11.33
C PHE A 208 -13.27 3.78 -12.79
N THR A 209 -13.01 2.78 -13.63
CA THR A 209 -13.38 2.80 -15.05
C THR A 209 -14.82 2.31 -15.28
N LEU A 210 -15.41 1.65 -14.28
CA LEU A 210 -16.72 1.01 -14.37
C LEU A 210 -17.86 2.04 -14.37
N ASP A 211 -18.88 1.77 -15.17
CA ASP A 211 -20.11 2.55 -15.21
C ASP A 211 -21.17 1.90 -14.32
N VAL A 212 -21.22 2.34 -13.06
CA VAL A 212 -22.13 1.81 -12.02
C VAL A 212 -23.62 1.95 -12.32
N THR A 213 -24.00 2.67 -13.38
CA THR A 213 -25.38 2.72 -13.89
C THR A 213 -25.77 1.43 -14.63
N LYS A 214 -24.78 0.65 -15.09
CA LYS A 214 -24.97 -0.62 -15.78
C LYS A 214 -24.91 -1.78 -14.80
N ALA A 215 -25.83 -2.73 -14.94
CA ALA A 215 -25.98 -3.82 -13.98
C ALA A 215 -24.73 -4.69 -13.90
N PHE A 216 -24.15 -4.99 -15.06
CA PHE A 216 -22.94 -5.79 -15.15
C PHE A 216 -21.76 -5.12 -14.42
N ASP A 217 -21.46 -3.86 -14.74
CA ASP A 217 -20.41 -3.05 -14.11
C ASP A 217 -20.65 -2.88 -12.60
N TRP A 218 -21.91 -2.76 -12.15
CA TRP A 218 -22.25 -2.73 -10.73
C TRP A 218 -21.89 -4.03 -10.00
N TYR A 219 -22.20 -5.19 -10.60
CA TYR A 219 -21.78 -6.48 -10.04
C TYR A 219 -20.26 -6.65 -10.05
N GLN A 220 -19.57 -6.19 -11.10
CA GLN A 220 -18.11 -6.16 -11.15
C GLN A 220 -17.52 -5.28 -10.05
N PHE A 221 -18.08 -4.08 -9.83
CA PHE A 221 -17.67 -3.17 -8.75
C PHE A 221 -17.77 -3.88 -7.39
N LYS A 222 -18.90 -4.55 -7.10
CA LYS A 222 -19.07 -5.31 -5.87
C LYS A 222 -18.10 -6.48 -5.75
N ALA A 223 -17.88 -7.22 -6.83
CA ALA A 223 -16.92 -8.32 -6.86
C ALA A 223 -15.49 -7.83 -6.54
N ILE A 224 -15.09 -6.68 -7.08
CA ILE A 224 -13.81 -6.04 -6.75
C ILE A 224 -13.74 -5.67 -5.27
N VAL A 225 -14.80 -5.09 -4.69
CA VAL A 225 -14.84 -4.76 -3.26
C VAL A 225 -14.68 -6.01 -2.39
N VAL A 226 -15.35 -7.12 -2.73
CA VAL A 226 -15.17 -8.40 -2.02
C VAL A 226 -13.75 -8.94 -2.19
N LEU A 227 -13.22 -8.97 -3.41
CA LEU A 227 -11.88 -9.44 -3.71
C LEU A 227 -10.83 -8.65 -2.91
N GLN A 228 -10.92 -7.32 -2.90
CA GLN A 228 -10.04 -6.45 -2.12
C GLN A 228 -10.15 -6.72 -0.62
N ALA A 229 -11.37 -6.81 -0.08
CA ALA A 229 -11.58 -7.07 1.34
C ALA A 229 -11.00 -8.42 1.77
N VAL A 230 -11.29 -9.50 1.04
CA VAL A 230 -10.75 -10.84 1.31
C VAL A 230 -9.23 -10.84 1.21
N THR A 231 -8.68 -10.23 0.15
CA THR A 231 -7.22 -10.16 -0.07
C THR A 231 -6.53 -9.46 1.09
N ILE A 232 -6.99 -8.25 1.47
CA ILE A 232 -6.40 -7.45 2.55
C ILE A 232 -6.54 -8.15 3.91
N LEU A 233 -7.72 -8.67 4.24
CA LEU A 233 -7.94 -9.36 5.51
C LEU A 233 -7.07 -10.62 5.62
N TYR A 234 -6.94 -11.37 4.54
CA TYR A 234 -6.10 -12.56 4.52
C TYR A 234 -4.60 -12.23 4.58
N THR A 235 -4.09 -11.39 3.67
CA THR A 235 -2.65 -11.15 3.55
C THR A 235 -2.12 -10.19 4.62
N ARG A 236 -2.78 -9.05 4.84
CA ARG A 236 -2.34 -8.02 5.80
C ARG A 236 -2.86 -8.25 7.21
N GLY A 237 -3.96 -8.98 7.38
CA GLY A 237 -4.54 -9.32 8.68
C GLY A 237 -4.08 -10.67 9.22
N TYR A 238 -4.20 -11.75 8.45
CA TYR A 238 -3.83 -13.08 8.94
C TYR A 238 -2.36 -13.44 8.68
N VAL A 239 -1.94 -13.43 7.41
CA VAL A 239 -0.58 -13.84 7.00
C VAL A 239 0.48 -12.94 7.64
N TRP A 240 0.33 -11.62 7.55
CA TRP A 240 1.28 -10.65 8.11
C TRP A 240 1.56 -10.88 9.59
N PHE A 241 0.53 -10.82 10.45
CA PHE A 241 0.74 -10.88 11.89
C PHE A 241 1.27 -12.25 12.34
N ARG A 242 0.79 -13.35 11.72
CA ARG A 242 1.29 -14.70 12.01
C ARG A 242 2.77 -14.84 11.66
N HIS A 243 3.16 -14.48 10.44
CA HIS A 243 4.53 -14.70 9.97
C HIS A 243 5.52 -13.67 10.52
N LEU A 244 5.09 -12.43 10.79
CA LEU A 244 5.90 -11.46 11.52
C LEU A 244 6.25 -12.00 12.91
N TYR A 245 5.28 -12.54 13.65
CA TYR A 245 5.53 -13.15 14.95
C TYR A 245 6.58 -14.27 14.85
N ILE A 246 6.44 -15.17 13.88
CA ILE A 246 7.41 -16.26 13.67
C ILE A 246 8.81 -15.70 13.37
N VAL A 247 8.94 -14.72 12.47
CA VAL A 247 10.22 -14.08 12.13
C VAL A 247 10.88 -13.46 13.37
N LEU A 248 10.12 -12.71 14.18
CA LEU A 248 10.64 -12.11 15.40
C LEU A 248 11.05 -13.17 16.45
N CYS A 249 10.26 -14.23 16.62
CA CYS A 249 10.62 -15.33 17.50
C CYS A 249 11.88 -16.06 17.02
N THR A 250 12.07 -16.22 15.70
CA THR A 250 13.31 -16.77 15.13
C THR A 250 14.51 -15.89 15.50
N PHE A 251 14.43 -14.58 15.26
CA PHE A 251 15.52 -13.67 15.64
C PHE A 251 15.84 -13.69 17.13
N TRP A 252 14.81 -13.81 17.96
CA TRP A 252 14.98 -13.93 19.40
C TRP A 252 15.68 -15.24 19.79
N ALA A 253 15.19 -16.36 19.25
CA ALA A 253 15.73 -17.69 19.53
C ALA A 253 17.20 -17.85 19.08
N ASP A 254 17.57 -17.20 17.97
CA ASP A 254 18.93 -17.20 17.46
C ASP A 254 19.89 -16.28 18.24
N GLY A 255 19.38 -15.49 19.19
CA GLY A 255 20.18 -14.48 19.89
C GLY A 255 20.50 -13.24 19.02
N SER A 256 19.90 -13.12 17.84
CA SER A 256 20.11 -12.05 16.87
C SER A 256 19.40 -10.75 17.27
N MET A 257 19.78 -10.18 18.42
CA MET A 257 19.06 -9.05 19.04
C MET A 257 18.98 -7.80 18.15
N LYS A 258 19.97 -7.55 17.28
CA LYS A 258 19.90 -6.44 16.30
C LYS A 258 18.76 -6.63 15.31
N PHE A 259 18.60 -7.84 14.77
CA PHE A 259 17.48 -8.19 13.89
C PHE A 259 16.16 -8.15 14.64
N PHE A 260 16.12 -8.64 15.88
CA PHE A 260 14.91 -8.59 16.70
C PHE A 260 14.43 -7.16 16.94
N CYS A 261 15.33 -6.27 17.39
CA CYS A 261 14.99 -4.87 17.65
C CYS A 261 14.60 -4.12 16.36
N GLY A 262 15.39 -4.26 15.28
CA GLY A 262 15.07 -3.65 13.99
C GLY A 262 13.74 -4.17 13.42
N GLY A 263 13.52 -5.48 13.50
CA GLY A 263 12.27 -6.13 13.10
C GLY A 263 11.07 -5.68 13.94
N CYS A 264 11.23 -5.43 15.24
CA CYS A 264 10.15 -4.89 16.07
C CYS A 264 9.76 -3.47 15.63
N VAL A 265 10.75 -2.60 15.38
CA VAL A 265 10.49 -1.22 14.93
C VAL A 265 9.84 -1.23 13.55
N ALA A 266 10.50 -1.82 12.56
CA ALA A 266 10.01 -1.85 11.18
C ALA A 266 8.68 -2.63 11.05
N GLY A 267 8.55 -3.74 11.78
CA GLY A 267 7.33 -4.53 11.84
C GLY A 267 6.17 -3.78 12.49
N THR A 268 6.42 -2.93 13.50
CA THR A 268 5.39 -2.06 14.10
C THR A 268 4.91 -1.02 13.09
N LEU A 269 5.84 -0.34 12.40
CA LEU A 269 5.50 0.67 11.40
C LEU A 269 4.63 0.08 10.27
N MET A 270 5.06 -1.05 9.70
CA MET A 270 4.27 -1.76 8.68
C MET A 270 2.95 -2.30 9.24
N SER A 271 2.90 -2.72 10.51
CA SER A 271 1.64 -3.15 11.13
C SER A 271 0.62 -2.01 11.23
N LEU A 272 1.06 -0.79 11.56
CA LEU A 272 0.19 0.38 11.55
C LEU A 272 -0.36 0.67 10.15
N PHE A 273 0.49 0.61 9.12
CA PHE A 273 0.05 0.72 7.73
C PHE A 273 -0.98 -0.37 7.36
N ASN A 274 -0.70 -1.63 7.72
CA ASN A 274 -1.61 -2.75 7.45
C ASN A 274 -2.97 -2.58 8.15
N LEU A 275 -3.00 -2.07 9.37
CA LEU A 275 -4.26 -1.79 10.09
C LEU A 275 -5.07 -0.69 9.40
N VAL A 276 -4.42 0.36 8.88
CA VAL A 276 -5.10 1.39 8.07
C VAL A 276 -5.72 0.79 6.82
N MET A 277 -4.97 -0.06 6.10
CA MET A 277 -5.47 -0.74 4.90
C MET A 277 -6.65 -1.68 5.20
N ILE A 278 -6.60 -2.41 6.31
CA ILE A 278 -7.72 -3.27 6.76
C ILE A 278 -8.95 -2.42 7.06
N ALA A 279 -8.78 -1.30 7.77
CA ALA A 279 -9.89 -0.41 8.10
C ALA A 279 -10.54 0.17 6.83
N ASP A 280 -9.74 0.58 5.84
CA ASP A 280 -10.28 1.08 4.56
C ASP A 280 -11.03 -0.01 3.78
N ALA A 281 -10.46 -1.22 3.69
CA ALA A 281 -11.07 -2.34 2.97
C ALA A 281 -12.39 -2.79 3.62
N VAL A 282 -12.43 -2.91 4.95
CA VAL A 282 -13.67 -3.23 5.69
C VAL A 282 -14.68 -2.11 5.56
N GLY A 283 -14.26 -0.84 5.67
CA GLY A 283 -15.11 0.32 5.45
C GLY A 283 -15.73 0.33 4.05
N ALA A 284 -14.95 -0.03 3.03
CA ALA A 284 -15.42 -0.21 1.66
C ALA A 284 -16.50 -1.30 1.56
N ALA A 285 -16.24 -2.48 2.13
CA ALA A 285 -17.17 -3.60 2.09
C ALA A 285 -18.49 -3.28 2.81
N VAL A 286 -18.41 -2.71 4.01
CA VAL A 286 -19.60 -2.31 4.79
C VAL A 286 -20.40 -1.22 4.06
N LYS A 287 -19.72 -0.26 3.41
CA LYS A 287 -20.40 0.80 2.65
C LYS A 287 -21.09 0.27 1.40
N TRP A 288 -20.41 -0.55 0.60
CA TRP A 288 -20.81 -0.81 -0.78
C TRP A 288 -21.55 -2.13 -0.99
N LEU A 289 -21.29 -3.17 -0.19
CA LEU A 289 -21.94 -4.48 -0.39
C LEU A 289 -23.46 -4.45 -0.13
N PRO A 290 -23.96 -3.78 0.94
CA PRO A 290 -25.40 -3.73 1.22
C PRO A 290 -26.18 -2.80 0.29
N ARG A 291 -25.53 -1.87 -0.41
CA ARG A 291 -26.20 -0.89 -1.26
C ARG A 291 -26.87 -1.55 -2.46
N SER A 292 -28.09 -1.12 -2.78
CA SER A 292 -28.77 -1.48 -4.03
C SER A 292 -28.12 -0.78 -5.22
N MET A 293 -28.41 -1.29 -6.41
CA MET A 293 -28.02 -0.64 -7.65
C MET A 293 -28.72 0.72 -7.76
N VAL A 294 -27.95 1.74 -8.14
CA VAL A 294 -28.43 3.10 -8.34
C VAL A 294 -29.24 3.17 -9.63
N LYS A 295 -30.44 3.78 -9.58
CA LYS A 295 -31.24 4.02 -10.78
C LYS A 295 -30.77 5.30 -11.47
N GLU A 296 -30.68 5.24 -12.80
CA GLU A 296 -30.30 6.40 -13.60
C GLU A 296 -31.28 7.57 -13.38
N GLY A 297 -30.75 8.77 -13.13
CA GLY A 297 -31.53 9.99 -12.90
C GLY A 297 -32.21 10.10 -11.54
N SER A 298 -31.92 9.18 -10.60
CA SER A 298 -32.42 9.27 -9.22
C SER A 298 -31.54 10.17 -8.35
N ASP A 299 -32.12 10.73 -7.28
CA ASP A 299 -31.37 11.44 -6.23
C ASP A 299 -30.32 10.52 -5.56
N GLU A 300 -30.55 9.20 -5.58
CA GLU A 300 -29.56 8.23 -5.11
C GLU A 300 -28.30 8.26 -5.98
N GLN A 301 -28.37 8.69 -7.24
CA GLN A 301 -27.22 8.77 -8.14
C GLN A 301 -26.33 9.98 -7.84
N SER A 302 -26.91 11.13 -7.50
CA SER A 302 -26.12 12.27 -7.04
C SER A 302 -25.47 11.96 -5.69
N GLU A 303 -26.21 11.39 -4.74
CA GLU A 303 -25.66 10.93 -3.45
C GLU A 303 -24.57 9.88 -3.66
N PHE A 304 -24.75 8.94 -4.60
CA PHE A 304 -23.76 7.93 -4.92
C PHE A 304 -22.49 8.52 -5.53
N ASN A 305 -22.62 9.47 -6.47
CA ASN A 305 -21.49 10.16 -7.05
C ASN A 305 -20.73 10.99 -6.00
N GLU A 306 -21.47 11.66 -5.13
CA GLU A 306 -20.90 12.33 -3.96
C GLU A 306 -20.20 11.34 -3.04
N ASP A 307 -20.79 10.18 -2.76
CA ASP A 307 -20.23 9.13 -1.90
C ASP A 307 -19.02 8.41 -2.49
N LEU A 308 -18.95 8.35 -3.82
CA LEU A 308 -17.81 7.83 -4.55
C LEU A 308 -16.63 8.83 -4.50
N VAL A 309 -16.94 10.13 -4.56
CA VAL A 309 -15.96 11.23 -4.47
C VAL A 309 -15.63 11.57 -3.00
N MET A 310 -16.52 11.29 -2.05
CA MET A 310 -16.32 11.57 -0.65
C MET A 310 -15.91 10.30 0.09
N ARG A 311 -14.62 10.21 0.41
CA ARG A 311 -14.15 9.37 1.51
C ARG A 311 -13.55 10.21 2.63
N ILE A 312 -14.03 9.83 3.81
CA ILE A 312 -13.86 10.42 5.14
C ILE A 312 -14.68 11.72 5.26
N PRO A 313 -15.76 11.76 6.08
CA PRO A 313 -16.37 13.02 6.43
C PRO A 313 -15.26 13.95 6.90
N SER A 314 -15.32 15.22 6.51
CA SER A 314 -14.62 16.29 7.21
C SER A 314 -15.16 16.41 8.63
N THR A 315 -15.09 15.34 9.45
CA THR A 315 -14.77 15.56 10.84
C THR A 315 -13.53 16.43 10.81
N PRO A 316 -13.57 17.65 11.37
CA PRO A 316 -12.41 18.52 11.40
C PRO A 316 -11.23 17.68 11.86
N SER A 317 -10.10 17.79 11.18
CA SER A 317 -8.88 16.98 11.32
C SER A 317 -8.33 16.83 12.75
N LYS A 318 -8.98 17.43 13.74
CA LYS A 318 -8.88 17.08 15.16
C LYS A 318 -9.33 15.65 15.50
N GLY A 319 -10.02 14.91 14.63
CA GLY A 319 -10.63 13.60 14.95
C GLY A 319 -9.76 12.37 14.64
N ALA A 320 -9.32 12.20 13.40
CA ALA A 320 -8.63 10.98 12.96
C ALA A 320 -7.20 10.85 13.56
N MET A 321 -6.52 11.98 13.72
CA MET A 321 -5.23 12.03 14.43
C MET A 321 -5.42 11.84 15.95
N ASN A 322 -6.56 12.24 16.51
CA ASN A 322 -6.94 11.88 17.89
C ASN A 322 -7.31 10.41 18.04
N GLY A 323 -7.84 9.73 17.02
CA GLY A 323 -8.08 8.28 17.09
C GLY A 323 -6.78 7.50 17.22
N SER A 324 -5.78 7.87 16.42
CA SER A 324 -4.43 7.29 16.49
C SER A 324 -3.69 7.72 17.77
N MET A 325 -3.72 9.00 18.15
CA MET A 325 -3.14 9.45 19.44
C MET A 325 -3.85 8.89 20.67
N LYS A 326 -5.16 8.61 20.62
CA LYS A 326 -5.88 7.90 21.69
C LYS A 326 -5.52 6.42 21.75
N ALA A 327 -5.19 5.77 20.63
CA ALA A 327 -4.64 4.43 20.62
C ALA A 327 -3.22 4.41 21.22
N PHE A 328 -2.38 5.42 20.91
CA PHE A 328 -1.07 5.60 21.57
C PHE A 328 -1.19 5.91 23.08
N ALA A 329 -2.20 6.68 23.49
CA ALA A 329 -2.50 6.93 24.91
C ALA A 329 -3.07 5.70 25.64
N ALA A 330 -3.84 4.85 24.95
CA ALA A 330 -4.33 3.58 25.47
C ALA A 330 -3.22 2.53 25.65
N LEU A 331 -2.10 2.69 24.94
CA LEU A 331 -0.88 1.89 25.08
C LEU A 331 0.10 2.44 26.15
N GLY A 332 -0.30 3.46 26.92
CA GLY A 332 0.47 3.96 28.06
C GLY A 332 1.75 4.72 27.71
N LEU A 333 1.95 5.10 26.45
CA LEU A 333 3.13 5.83 25.99
C LEU A 333 2.85 7.34 25.96
N SER A 334 2.84 7.97 27.14
CA SER A 334 2.89 9.43 27.27
C SER A 334 3.65 9.82 28.55
N PRO A 335 4.58 10.80 28.49
CA PRO A 335 5.20 11.33 29.68
C PRO A 335 4.21 12.25 30.42
N ALA A 336 3.78 11.76 31.58
CA ALA A 336 3.23 12.50 32.73
C ALA A 336 2.39 13.76 32.45
N SER A 337 1.07 13.65 32.59
CA SER A 337 0.30 14.35 33.65
C SER A 337 -1.21 14.08 33.58
N THR A 338 -1.73 13.61 34.72
CA THR A 338 -3.13 13.69 35.20
C THR A 338 -4.28 13.06 34.38
N PHE A 339 -4.49 11.78 34.71
CA PHE A 339 -5.76 11.08 34.91
C PHE A 339 -7.05 11.94 34.99
N ARG A 340 -7.96 11.76 34.02
CA ARG A 340 -9.38 11.46 34.27
C ARG A 340 -9.98 10.75 33.05
N ALA A 341 -10.33 9.50 33.24
CA ALA A 341 -11.03 8.67 32.28
C ALA A 341 -12.51 9.10 32.15
N ASN A 342 -13.02 9.11 30.92
CA ASN A 342 -14.42 8.75 30.68
C ASN A 342 -14.55 8.11 29.29
N VAL A 343 -15.13 6.91 29.30
CA VAL A 343 -15.29 5.96 28.20
C VAL A 343 -16.40 6.44 27.26
N GLN A 344 -16.13 6.52 25.96
CA GLN A 344 -17.17 6.59 24.92
C GLN A 344 -16.97 5.49 23.88
N VAL A 345 -17.58 4.34 24.14
CA VAL A 345 -17.88 3.27 23.16
C VAL A 345 -19.37 3.36 22.73
N THR A 346 -19.97 4.56 22.78
CA THR A 346 -21.43 4.74 22.62
C THR A 346 -21.84 5.24 21.21
N VAL A 347 -20.89 5.57 20.33
CA VAL A 347 -21.23 6.24 19.06
C VAL A 347 -21.51 5.27 17.91
N ALA A 348 -20.99 4.04 17.96
CA ALA A 348 -21.31 3.02 16.95
C ALA A 348 -22.66 2.31 17.21
N ALA A 349 -23.04 2.12 18.48
CA ALA A 349 -24.30 1.46 18.83
C ALA A 349 -25.55 2.35 18.66
N SER A 350 -25.43 3.68 18.80
CA SER A 350 -26.60 4.57 18.67
C SER A 350 -27.06 4.77 17.21
N LYS A 351 -26.16 4.68 16.23
CA LYS A 351 -26.51 4.71 14.80
C LYS A 351 -27.15 3.40 14.32
N PHE A 352 -26.76 2.26 14.88
CA PHE A 352 -27.41 0.98 14.59
C PHE A 352 -28.82 0.89 15.23
N LYS A 353 -29.00 1.43 16.45
CA LYS A 353 -30.31 1.47 17.13
C LYS A 353 -31.31 2.42 16.44
N LYS A 354 -30.86 3.55 15.88
CA LYS A 354 -31.73 4.46 15.11
C LYS A 354 -32.16 3.92 13.74
N GLY A 355 -31.40 2.99 13.15
CA GLY A 355 -31.77 2.34 11.88
C GLY A 355 -32.85 1.27 12.04
N ILE A 356 -32.97 0.66 13.22
CA ILE A 356 -33.96 -0.40 13.50
C ILE A 356 -35.33 0.18 13.90
N GLN A 357 -35.40 1.43 14.41
CA GLN A 357 -36.65 2.06 14.87
C GLN A 357 -37.44 2.81 13.78
N LYS A 358 -37.12 2.65 12.49
CA LYS A 358 -37.84 3.29 11.37
C LYS A 358 -38.49 2.30 10.41
N LYS A 359 -39.06 1.22 10.96
CA LYS A 359 -40.07 0.42 10.28
C LYS A 359 -41.15 0.07 11.29
N ASP A 360 -42.11 0.98 11.41
CA ASP A 360 -43.53 0.71 11.65
C ASP A 360 -44.32 1.81 10.91
#